data_AF-A0A2D5I061-F1
#
_entry.id   AF-A0A2D5I061-F1
#
_cell.length_a   1.000
_cell.length_b   1.000
_cell.length_c   1.000
_cell.angle_alpha   90.00
_cell.angle_beta   90.00
_cell.angle_gamma   90.00
#
_symmetry.space_group_name_H-M   'P 1'
#
loop_
_entity.id
_entity.type
_entity.pdbx_description
1 polymer ?
#
loop_
_entity_poly.entity_id
_entity_poly.type
_entity_poly.pdbx_seq_one_letter_code
_entity_poly.pdbx_strand_id
1 'polypeptide(L)'
;MNLKYVLIGIACSFITASIGGSLTTLDQWYFSLQQPNWKPPDSLFPVIWSIIFIFIGISFGVSYGKAGNTENKRKLIFCFLFNALLNILWSFLYFYLKRPDFALLEVVFLWGSI
;
A
#
# COMPACT_ATOMS: atom_id res chain seq x y z
N MET A 1 19.79 14.22 3.09
CA MET A 1 18.51 13.51 3.33
C MET A 1 17.93 14.05 4.63
N ASN A 2 16.72 14.62 4.61
CA ASN A 2 16.11 15.14 5.83
C ASN A 2 15.37 14.01 6.55
N LEU A 3 15.96 13.48 7.61
CA LEU A 3 15.48 12.30 8.33
C LEU A 3 14.05 12.48 8.87
N LYS A 4 13.66 13.71 9.22
CA LYS A 4 12.32 14.03 9.69
C LYS A 4 11.24 13.64 8.67
N TYR A 5 11.44 13.98 7.39
CA TYR A 5 10.44 13.68 6.35
C TYR A 5 10.38 12.19 6.02
N VAL A 6 11.51 11.49 6.11
CA VAL A 6 11.56 10.03 5.95
C VAL A 6 10.77 9.34 7.05
N LEU A 7 10.99 9.71 8.31
CA LEU A 7 10.25 9.14 9.43
C LEU A 7 8.74 9.43 9.33
N ILE A 8 8.35 10.63 8.90
CA ILE A 8 6.94 10.97 8.64
C ILE A 8 6.37 10.08 7.52
N GLY A 9 7.08 9.94 6.40
CA GLY A 9 6.65 9.10 5.27
C GLY A 9 6.47 7.64 5.69
N ILE A 10 7.41 7.09 6.45
CA ILE A 10 7.33 5.72 6.98
C ILE A 10 6.14 5.59 7.94
N ALA A 11 5.98 6.50 8.89
CA ALA A 11 4.86 6.46 9.83
C ALA A 11 3.51 6.49 9.10
N CYS A 12 3.34 7.38 8.12
CA CYS A 12 2.13 7.43 7.29
C CYS A 12 1.93 6.14 6.49
N SER A 13 2.99 5.56 5.94
CA SER A 13 2.92 4.29 5.20
C SER A 13 2.48 3.13 6.10
N PHE A 14 2.94 3.08 7.35
CA PHE A 14 2.49 2.07 8.31
C PHE A 14 1.07 2.29 8.81
N ILE A 15 0.57 3.54 8.83
CA ILE A 15 -0.86 3.81 9.06
C ILE A 15 -1.69 3.18 7.94
N THR A 16 -1.30 3.40 6.68
CA THR A 16 -1.93 2.76 5.51
C THR A 16 -1.91 1.24 5.63
N ALA A 17 -0.75 0.66 5.95
CA ALA A 17 -0.57 -0.77 6.15
C ALA A 17 -1.48 -1.31 7.26
N SER A 18 -1.61 -0.57 8.37
CA SER A 18 -2.45 -0.97 9.51
C SER A 18 -3.93 -0.98 9.15
N ILE A 19 -4.40 0.03 8.40
CA ILE A 19 -5.78 0.09 7.91
C ILE A 19 -6.04 -1.06 6.94
N GLY A 20 -5.22 -1.24 5.91
CA GLY A 20 -5.36 -2.34 4.96
C GLY A 20 -5.24 -3.72 5.61
N GLY A 21 -4.35 -3.86 6.60
CA GLY A 21 -4.17 -5.07 7.40
C GLY A 21 -5.39 -5.38 8.25
N SER A 22 -6.04 -4.39 8.86
CA SER A 22 -7.27 -4.59 9.64
C SER A 22 -8.46 -5.08 8.80
N LEU A 23 -8.44 -4.80 7.50
CA LEU A 23 -9.44 -5.29 6.54
C LEU A 23 -9.09 -6.70 6.02
N THR A 24 -7.84 -7.13 6.19
CA THR A 24 -7.33 -8.40 5.65
C THR A 24 -7.64 -9.52 6.63
N THR A 25 -8.70 -10.27 6.35
CA THR A 25 -9.09 -11.45 7.14
C THR A 25 -8.92 -12.72 6.31
N LEU A 26 -8.12 -13.67 6.79
CA LEU A 26 -7.92 -14.99 6.16
C LEU A 26 -8.92 -15.98 6.74
N ASP A 27 -10.14 -15.99 6.20
CA ASP A 27 -11.25 -16.83 6.66
C ASP A 27 -11.48 -18.05 5.74
N GLN A 28 -12.53 -18.82 6.03
CA GLN A 28 -12.90 -19.99 5.22
C GLN A 28 -13.12 -19.65 3.74
N TRP A 29 -13.64 -18.45 3.44
CA TRP A 29 -13.81 -18.02 2.05
C TRP A 29 -12.45 -17.91 1.34
N TYR A 30 -11.47 -17.25 1.97
CA TYR A 30 -10.13 -17.12 1.40
C TYR A 30 -9.48 -18.48 1.08
N PHE A 31 -9.60 -19.43 2.00
CA PHE A 31 -9.04 -20.78 1.84
C PHE A 31 -9.83 -21.67 0.87
N SER A 32 -11.09 -21.34 0.56
CA SER A 32 -11.89 -22.05 -0.43
C SER A 32 -11.58 -21.66 -1.88
N LEU A 33 -10.85 -20.57 -2.10
CA LEU A 33 -10.47 -20.11 -3.44
C LEU A 33 -9.49 -21.09 -4.08
N GLN A 34 -9.56 -21.22 -5.42
CA GLN A 34 -8.52 -21.91 -6.18
C GLN A 34 -7.25 -21.06 -6.20
N GLN A 35 -6.31 -21.39 -5.33
CA GLN A 35 -5.03 -20.69 -5.24
C GLN A 35 -3.99 -21.37 -6.15
N PRO A 36 -3.18 -20.59 -6.88
CA PRO A 36 -2.15 -21.17 -7.72
C PRO A 36 -1.01 -21.74 -6.89
N ASN A 37 -0.40 -22.83 -7.38
CA ASN A 37 0.70 -23.52 -6.68
C ASN A 37 1.98 -22.67 -6.51
N TRP A 38 2.11 -21.56 -7.24
CA TRP A 38 3.25 -20.64 -7.17
C TRP A 38 3.03 -19.49 -6.18
N LYS A 39 1.86 -19.38 -5.54
CA LYS A 39 1.60 -18.37 -4.51
C LYS A 39 2.52 -18.61 -3.31
N PRO A 40 3.23 -17.59 -2.81
CA PRO A 40 4.01 -17.72 -1.58
C PRO A 40 3.15 -18.09 -0.36
N PRO A 41 3.75 -18.67 0.70
CA PRO A 41 3.07 -18.89 1.98
C PRO A 41 2.46 -17.61 2.56
N ASP A 42 1.27 -17.72 3.17
CA ASP A 42 0.52 -16.58 3.74
C ASP A 42 1.33 -15.80 4.80
N SER A 43 2.20 -16.48 5.54
CA SER A 43 3.06 -15.88 6.56
C SER A 43 4.17 -14.97 6.01
N LEU A 44 4.49 -15.05 4.71
CA LEU A 44 5.48 -14.17 4.08
C LEU A 44 4.91 -12.82 3.69
N PHE A 45 3.60 -12.71 3.48
CA PHE A 45 2.97 -11.47 3.03
C PHE A 45 3.18 -10.30 4.01
N PRO A 46 3.04 -10.46 5.35
CA PRO A 46 3.35 -9.39 6.30
C PRO A 46 4.79 -8.86 6.17
N VAL A 47 5.76 -9.74 5.91
CA VAL A 47 7.18 -9.37 5.75
C VAL A 47 7.37 -8.58 4.45
N ILE A 48 6.83 -9.09 3.34
CA ILE A 48 6.93 -8.46 2.02
C ILE A 48 6.31 -7.05 2.06
N TRP A 49 5.09 -6.93 2.59
CA TRP A 49 4.40 -5.65 2.68
C TRP A 49 5.12 -4.66 3.60
N SER A 50 5.66 -5.13 4.73
CA SER A 50 6.44 -4.26 5.63
C SER A 50 7.64 -3.63 4.91
N ILE A 51 8.36 -4.42 4.12
CA ILE A 51 9.50 -3.93 3.32
C ILE A 51 9.03 -2.90 2.28
N ILE A 52 7.93 -3.18 1.57
CA ILE A 52 7.35 -2.27 0.57
C ILE A 52 6.95 -0.93 1.22
N PHE A 53 6.21 -0.94 2.33
CA PHE A 53 5.78 0.29 3.01
C PHE A 53 6.95 1.10 3.58
N ILE A 54 8.02 0.44 4.04
CA ILE A 54 9.26 1.13 4.40
C ILE A 54 9.83 1.88 3.19
N PHE A 55 9.94 1.21 2.04
CA PHE A 55 10.47 1.84 0.82
C PHE A 55 9.59 2.97 0.29
N ILE A 56 8.27 2.81 0.34
CA ILE A 56 7.32 3.89 -0.02
C ILE A 56 7.55 5.12 0.86
N GLY A 57 7.65 4.93 2.18
CA GLY A 57 7.91 6.01 3.12
C GLY A 57 9.26 6.71 2.93
N ILE A 58 10.32 5.94 2.68
CA ILE A 58 11.65 6.47 2.36
C ILE A 58 11.61 7.27 1.05
N SER A 59 11.01 6.72 0.00
CA SER A 59 10.89 7.35 -1.31
C SER A 59 10.18 8.71 -1.21
N PHE A 60 9.05 8.76 -0.50
CA PHE A 60 8.34 10.00 -0.23
C PHE A 60 9.20 11.01 0.54
N GLY A 61 9.79 10.61 1.67
CA GLY A 61 10.54 11.53 2.53
C GLY A 61 11.79 12.11 1.86
N VAL A 62 12.50 11.30 1.06
CA VAL A 62 13.65 11.75 0.26
C VAL A 62 13.21 12.74 -0.81
N SER A 63 12.15 12.42 -1.56
CA SER A 63 11.63 13.26 -2.65
C SER A 63 11.07 14.58 -2.12
N TYR A 64 10.30 14.53 -1.04
CA TYR A 64 9.71 15.70 -0.40
C TYR A 64 10.77 16.66 0.15
N GLY A 65 11.85 16.13 0.72
CA GLY A 65 12.98 16.93 1.21
C GLY A 65 13.79 17.62 0.12
N LYS A 66 13.77 17.10 -1.12
CA LYS A 66 14.44 17.70 -2.29
C LYS A 66 13.54 18.62 -3.11
N ALA A 67 12.23 18.59 -2.88
CA ALA A 67 11.28 19.43 -3.62
C ALA A 67 11.52 20.92 -3.31
N GLY A 68 11.94 21.68 -4.32
CA GLY A 68 12.32 23.09 -4.18
C GLY A 68 11.15 24.07 -4.06
N ASN A 69 9.96 23.72 -4.60
CA ASN A 69 8.78 24.59 -4.58
C ASN A 69 7.56 23.92 -3.93
N THR A 70 6.58 24.73 -3.55
CA THR A 70 5.35 24.28 -2.89
C THR A 70 4.48 23.42 -3.79
N GLU A 71 4.49 23.67 -5.10
CA GLU A 71 3.71 22.91 -6.07
C GLU A 71 4.16 21.45 -6.16
N ASN A 72 5.47 21.20 -6.30
CA ASN A 72 6.02 19.85 -6.34
C ASN A 72 5.80 19.10 -5.02
N LYS A 73 5.89 19.80 -3.88
CA LYS A 73 5.53 19.23 -2.57
C LYS A 73 4.07 18.79 -2.52
N ARG A 74 3.14 19.61 -3.02
CA ARG A 74 1.72 19.25 -3.11
C ARG A 74 1.48 18.06 -4.03
N LYS A 75 2.13 18.02 -5.19
CA LYS A 75 2.06 16.88 -6.12
C LYS A 75 2.54 15.59 -5.44
N LEU A 76 3.69 15.62 -4.76
CA LEU A 76 4.20 14.47 -4.02
C LEU A 76 3.25 14.00 -2.92
N ILE A 77 2.66 14.93 -2.14
CA ILE A 77 1.66 14.59 -1.12
C ILE A 77 0.44 13.94 -1.78
N PHE A 78 -0.06 14.50 -2.89
CA PHE A 78 -1.20 13.96 -3.62
C PHE A 78 -0.92 12.54 -4.12
N CYS A 79 0.20 12.31 -4.81
CA CYS A 79 0.57 10.97 -5.28
C CYS A 79 0.68 9.97 -4.13
N PHE A 80 1.33 10.37 -3.03
CA PHE A 80 1.49 9.53 -1.85
C PHE A 80 0.15 9.14 -1.20
N LEU A 81 -0.74 10.12 -1.00
CA LEU A 81 -2.07 9.87 -0.42
C LEU A 81 -2.99 9.10 -1.37
N PHE A 82 -2.90 9.35 -2.67
CA PHE A 82 -3.67 8.63 -3.67
C PHE A 82 -3.24 7.16 -3.75
N ASN A 83 -1.93 6.89 -3.77
CA ASN A 83 -1.40 5.53 -3.68
C ASN A 83 -1.80 4.83 -2.37
N ALA A 84 -1.79 5.55 -1.24
CA ALA A 84 -2.23 5.01 0.04
C ALA A 84 -3.72 4.64 0.04
N LEU A 85 -4.58 5.48 -0.55
CA LEU A 85 -6.01 5.22 -0.68
C LEU A 85 -6.27 3.96 -1.51
N LEU A 86 -5.61 3.83 -2.66
CA LEU A 86 -5.72 2.66 -3.53
C LEU A 86 -5.25 1.38 -2.84
N ASN A 87 -4.15 1.43 -2.09
CA ASN A 87 -3.69 0.29 -1.29
C ASN A 87 -4.77 -0.21 -0.30
N ILE A 88 -5.42 0.72 0.42
CA ILE A 88 -6.49 0.37 1.37
C ILE A 88 -7.72 -0.15 0.63
N LEU A 89 -8.08 0.50 -0.49
CA LEU A 89 -9.23 0.12 -1.30
C LEU A 89 -9.08 -1.29 -1.86
N TRP A 90 -7.88 -1.68 -2.31
CA TRP A 90 -7.60 -3.03 -2.77
C TRP A 90 -7.90 -4.07 -1.68
N SER A 91 -7.37 -3.86 -0.46
CA SER A 91 -7.64 -4.75 0.69
C SER A 91 -9.13 -4.83 1.03
N PHE A 92 -9.84 -3.69 0.97
CA PHE A 92 -11.28 -3.63 1.19
C PHE A 92 -12.06 -4.45 0.14
N LEU A 93 -11.76 -4.25 -1.15
CA LEU A 93 -12.44 -4.96 -2.25
C LEU A 93 -12.19 -6.46 -2.18
N TYR A 94 -10.93 -6.87 -1.96
CA TYR A 94 -10.54 -8.28 -1.97
C TYR A 94 -11.03 -9.03 -0.74
N PHE A 95 -10.69 -8.57 0.48
CA PHE A 95 -10.92 -9.34 1.71
C PHE A 95 -12.27 -9.03 2.36
N TYR A 96 -12.67 -7.76 2.41
CA TYR A 96 -13.92 -7.39 3.07
C TYR A 96 -15.14 -7.64 2.19
N LEU A 97 -15.11 -7.14 0.94
CA LEU A 97 -16.21 -7.35 -0.01
C LEU A 97 -16.16 -8.72 -0.70
N LYS A 98 -15.04 -9.44 -0.61
CA LYS A 98 -14.89 -10.77 -1.25
C LYS A 98 -15.11 -10.73 -2.76
N ARG A 99 -14.68 -9.63 -3.38
CA ARG A 99 -14.83 -9.33 -4.82
C ARG A 99 -13.46 -9.27 -5.50
N PRO A 100 -12.82 -10.42 -5.78
CA PRO A 100 -11.53 -10.47 -6.46
C PRO A 100 -11.60 -9.92 -7.88
N ASP A 101 -12.78 -9.92 -8.50
CA ASP A 101 -13.06 -9.29 -9.80
C ASP A 101 -12.85 -7.77 -9.77
N PHE A 102 -13.38 -7.09 -8.74
CA PHE A 102 -13.16 -5.65 -8.59
C PHE A 102 -11.74 -5.33 -8.11
N ALA A 103 -11.17 -6.15 -7.23
CA ALA A 103 -9.78 -5.99 -6.81
C ALA A 103 -8.81 -6.13 -7.99
N LEU A 104 -9.11 -7.00 -8.97
CA LEU A 104 -8.30 -7.15 -10.19
C LEU A 104 -8.37 -5.91 -11.10
N LEU A 105 -9.51 -5.22 -11.16
CA LEU A 105 -9.60 -3.96 -11.90
C LEU A 105 -8.90 -2.82 -11.16
N GLU A 106 -9.10 -2.73 -9.85
CA GLU A 106 -8.53 -1.67 -9.02
C GLU A 106 -7.00 -1.73 -9.00
N VAL A 107 -6.41 -2.93 -9.00
CA VAL A 107 -4.94 -3.11 -8.91
C VAL A 107 -4.20 -2.44 -10.07
N VAL A 108 -4.83 -2.25 -11.23
CA VAL A 108 -4.26 -1.53 -12.38
C VAL A 108 -4.03 -0.06 -12.03
N PHE A 109 -4.98 0.56 -11.33
CA PHE A 109 -4.86 1.94 -10.88
C PHE A 109 -3.86 2.05 -9.73
N LEU A 110 -3.86 1.07 -8.82
CA LEU A 110 -2.87 1.00 -7.75
C LEU A 110 -1.44 0.96 -8.33
N TRP A 111 -1.18 0.06 -9.28
CA TRP A 111 0.11 0.00 -9.96
C TRP A 111 0.46 1.28 -10.71
N GLY A 112 -0.50 1.89 -11.40
CA GLY A 112 -0.30 3.15 -12.12
C GLY A 112 -0.09 4.37 -11.22
N SER A 113 -0.32 4.24 -9.91
CA SER A 113 -0.13 5.33 -8.94
C SER A 113 1.25 5.37 -8.29
N ILE A 114 2.10 4.38 -8.59
CA ILE A 114 3.50 4.27 -8.14
C ILE A 114 4.40 5.08 -9.07
#